data_AF-A0A8S3JF86-F1
#
_entry.id   AF-A0A8S3JF86-F1
#
_cell.length_a   1.000
_cell.length_b   1.000
_cell.length_c   1.000
_cell.angle_alpha   90.00
_cell.angle_beta   90.00
_cell.angle_gamma   90.00
#
_symmetry.space_group_name_H-M   'P 1'
#
loop_
_entity.id
_entity.type
_entity.pdbx_description
1 polymer ?
#
loop_
_entity_poly.entity_id
_entity_poly.type
_entity_poly.pdbx_seq_one_letter_code
_entity_poly.pdbx_strand_id
1 'polypeptide(L)'
;MAIRLFCEAYRYQLFGSRFQWIIVGYYEPEWWLNNPGPCNTSEVLTALNGTLQTRVARLGYHVNTRTMADLTPDQFKFDLSMLKTSDYFVGYAFDAILTLTSAFEQLKDCPNEFSNDSIWRQSCWRNELINIIKNTDIEGVTGRVHFNNGDRIGEIAIEQIL
;
A
#
# COMPACT_ATOMS: atom_id res chain seq x y z
N MET A 1 7.09 -3.45 21.00
CA MET A 1 6.54 -2.27 21.70
C MET A 1 5.03 -2.38 21.91
N ALA A 2 4.24 -2.68 20.87
CA ALA A 2 2.78 -2.82 20.96
C ALA A 2 2.30 -3.82 22.03
N ILE A 3 2.90 -5.02 22.13
CA ILE A 3 2.52 -6.01 23.17
C ILE A 3 2.64 -5.42 24.57
N ARG A 4 3.76 -4.73 24.87
CA ARG A 4 3.94 -4.10 26.19
C ARG A 4 2.89 -3.03 26.46
N LEU A 5 2.47 -2.27 25.45
CA LEU A 5 1.42 -1.27 25.59
C LEU A 5 0.06 -1.92 25.90
N PHE A 6 -0.33 -2.95 25.16
CA PHE A 6 -1.59 -3.65 25.42
C PHE A 6 -1.58 -4.46 26.72
N CYS A 7 -0.39 -4.89 27.15
CA CYS A 7 -0.17 -5.44 28.49
C CYS A 7 -0.53 -4.45 29.59
N GLU A 8 -0.03 -3.22 29.49
CA GLU A 8 -0.33 -2.17 30.45
C GLU A 8 -1.80 -1.73 30.32
N ALA A 9 -2.34 -1.65 29.10
CA ALA A 9 -3.75 -1.37 28.88
C ALA A 9 -4.65 -2.39 29.59
N TYR A 10 -4.30 -3.68 29.56
CA TYR A 10 -4.98 -4.71 30.33
C TYR A 10 -4.91 -4.45 31.84
N ARG A 11 -3.70 -4.16 32.38
CA ARG A 11 -3.49 -3.88 33.81
C ARG A 11 -4.28 -2.67 34.31
N TYR A 12 -4.38 -1.62 33.51
CA TYR A 12 -5.15 -0.42 33.83
C TYR A 12 -6.63 -0.48 33.40
N GLN A 13 -7.10 -1.64 32.90
CA GLN A 13 -8.48 -1.85 32.44
C GLN A 13 -8.93 -0.85 31.35
N LEU A 14 -8.02 -0.52 30.43
CA LEU A 14 -8.22 0.38 29.29
C LEU A 14 -8.69 -0.39 28.05
N PHE A 15 -9.73 -1.20 28.20
CA PHE A 15 -10.34 -2.01 27.13
C PHE A 15 -11.84 -2.22 27.39
N GLY A 16 -12.53 -2.86 26.45
CA GLY A 16 -13.97 -3.09 26.50
C GLY A 16 -14.79 -1.91 25.97
N SER A 17 -16.10 -1.89 26.23
CA SER A 17 -17.07 -1.00 25.55
C SER A 17 -16.86 0.51 25.74
N ARG A 18 -15.96 0.92 26.64
CA ARG A 18 -15.66 2.35 26.92
C ARG A 18 -14.40 2.85 26.23
N PHE A 19 -13.65 1.98 25.56
CA PHE A 19 -12.37 2.32 24.95
C PHE A 19 -12.32 1.82 23.50
N GLN A 20 -11.80 2.66 22.60
CA GLN A 20 -11.56 2.29 21.21
C GLN A 20 -10.09 2.53 20.87
N TRP A 21 -9.39 1.46 20.53
CA TRP A 21 -8.03 1.53 20.03
C TRP A 21 -8.05 1.66 18.51
N ILE A 22 -7.23 2.58 17.99
CA ILE A 22 -6.95 2.74 16.56
C ILE A 22 -5.44 2.69 16.42
N ILE A 23 -4.93 1.71 15.66
CA ILE A 23 -3.49 1.49 15.48
C ILE A 23 -3.14 1.33 14.01
N VAL A 24 -1.86 1.47 13.69
CA VAL A 24 -1.33 1.17 12.35
C VAL A 24 -1.33 -0.35 12.14
N GLY A 25 -1.77 -0.81 10.96
CA GLY A 25 -1.99 -2.22 10.62
C GLY A 25 -0.85 -2.95 9.91
N TYR A 26 0.39 -2.45 9.92
CA TYR A 26 1.53 -3.10 9.26
C TYR A 26 2.16 -4.24 10.08
N TYR A 27 1.36 -4.91 10.92
CA TYR A 27 1.83 -6.06 11.68
C TYR A 27 1.59 -7.35 10.90
N GLU A 28 2.46 -8.33 11.10
CA GLU A 28 2.20 -9.69 10.62
C GLU A 28 0.89 -10.24 11.21
N PRO A 29 0.19 -11.14 10.47
CA PRO A 29 -0.95 -11.85 11.03
C PRO A 29 -0.60 -12.47 12.39
N GLU A 30 -1.48 -12.30 13.36
CA GLU A 30 -1.35 -12.88 14.70
C GLU A 30 -0.04 -12.49 15.42
N TRP A 31 0.53 -11.32 15.12
CA TRP A 31 1.79 -10.82 15.72
C TRP A 31 1.84 -10.86 17.26
N TRP A 32 0.68 -10.85 17.92
CA TRP A 32 0.55 -10.97 19.37
C TRP A 32 0.88 -12.37 19.92
N LEU A 33 0.88 -13.42 19.09
CA LEU A 33 1.22 -14.79 19.50
C LEU A 33 2.74 -15.03 19.60
N ASN A 34 3.52 -14.32 18.78
CA ASN A 34 4.93 -14.65 18.53
C ASN A 34 5.92 -13.99 19.49
N ASN A 35 5.45 -13.26 20.51
CA ASN A 35 6.32 -12.40 21.29
C ASN A 35 5.94 -12.46 22.79
N PRO A 36 6.69 -13.23 23.59
CA PRO A 36 6.43 -13.40 25.02
C PRO A 36 6.80 -12.09 25.73
N GLY A 37 5.83 -11.18 25.77
CA GLY A 37 5.89 -9.99 26.60
C GLY A 37 5.76 -10.34 28.10
N PRO A 38 5.66 -9.33 28.97
CA PRO A 38 5.54 -9.52 30.41
C PRO A 38 4.14 -9.99 30.88
N CYS A 39 3.24 -10.35 29.96
CA CYS A 39 1.87 -10.80 30.22
C CYS A 39 1.55 -12.03 29.37
N ASN A 40 0.50 -12.71 29.78
CA ASN A 40 -0.04 -13.85 29.07
C ASN A 40 -0.74 -13.39 27.78
N THR A 41 -0.70 -14.23 26.75
CA THR A 41 -1.37 -13.96 25.46
C THR A 41 -2.86 -13.65 25.62
N SER A 42 -3.55 -14.30 26.55
CA SER A 42 -4.97 -14.06 26.82
C SER A 42 -5.25 -12.66 27.38
N GLU A 43 -4.35 -12.10 28.19
CA GLU A 43 -4.46 -10.74 28.74
C GLU A 43 -4.31 -9.71 27.62
N VAL A 44 -3.32 -9.91 26.76
CA VAL A 44 -3.08 -9.06 25.58
C VAL A 44 -4.26 -9.13 24.61
N LEU A 45 -4.77 -10.33 24.31
CA LEU A 45 -5.94 -10.53 23.46
C LEU A 45 -7.18 -9.84 24.02
N THR A 46 -7.38 -9.90 25.34
CA THR A 46 -8.50 -9.21 25.99
C THR A 46 -8.45 -7.70 25.79
N ALA A 47 -7.25 -7.10 25.86
CA ALA A 47 -7.07 -5.68 25.61
C ALA A 47 -7.08 -5.30 24.11
N LEU A 48 -6.69 -6.23 23.23
CA LEU A 48 -6.70 -6.03 21.77
C LEU A 48 -8.09 -6.15 21.14
N ASN A 49 -9.00 -6.91 21.74
CA ASN A 49 -10.33 -7.15 21.19
C ASN A 49 -11.06 -5.83 20.88
N GLY A 50 -11.51 -5.70 19.63
CA GLY A 50 -12.21 -4.53 19.12
C GLY A 50 -11.29 -3.44 18.57
N THR A 51 -9.96 -3.62 18.60
CA THR A 51 -8.99 -2.66 18.03
C THR A 51 -9.17 -2.52 16.54
N LEU A 52 -9.25 -1.27 16.06
CA LEU A 52 -9.23 -0.95 14.64
C LEU A 52 -7.79 -0.78 14.16
N GLN A 53 -7.47 -1.44 13.06
CA GLN A 53 -6.19 -1.34 12.38
C GLN A 53 -6.37 -0.62 11.06
N THR A 54 -5.57 0.43 10.84
CA THR A 54 -5.58 1.19 9.59
C THR A 54 -4.28 0.92 8.84
N ARG A 55 -4.40 0.60 7.56
CA ARG A 55 -3.28 0.45 6.63
C ARG A 55 -3.74 0.85 5.24
N VAL A 56 -2.81 1.11 4.32
CA VAL A 56 -3.18 1.27 2.90
C VAL A 56 -3.89 0.00 2.39
N ALA A 57 -4.59 0.05 1.26
CA ALA A 57 -5.18 -1.14 0.68
C ALA A 57 -4.12 -1.96 -0.07
N ARG A 58 -4.13 -3.29 0.06
CA ARG A 58 -3.14 -4.14 -0.64
C ARG A 58 -3.40 -4.21 -2.15
N LEU A 59 -4.67 -4.21 -2.51
CA LEU A 59 -5.21 -4.25 -3.87
C LEU A 59 -6.45 -3.35 -3.91
N GLY A 60 -6.85 -2.91 -5.10
CA GLY A 60 -8.03 -2.07 -5.26
C GLY A 60 -9.32 -2.83 -4.92
N TYR A 61 -10.28 -2.12 -4.32
CA TYR A 61 -11.57 -2.73 -3.97
C TYR A 61 -12.49 -3.00 -5.17
N HIS A 62 -12.24 -2.34 -6.30
CA HIS A 62 -12.94 -2.59 -7.55
C HIS A 62 -12.39 -3.83 -8.28
N VAL A 63 -12.65 -5.01 -7.73
CA VAL A 63 -12.01 -6.29 -8.09
C VAL A 63 -12.19 -6.74 -9.55
N ASN A 64 -13.20 -6.22 -10.25
CA ASN A 64 -13.52 -6.55 -11.64
C ASN A 64 -13.12 -5.45 -12.64
N THR A 65 -12.62 -4.31 -12.17
CA THR A 65 -12.15 -3.24 -13.05
C THR A 65 -10.88 -3.72 -13.76
N ARG A 66 -10.87 -3.61 -15.09
CA ARG A 66 -9.67 -3.88 -15.89
C ARG A 66 -8.73 -2.69 -15.77
N THR A 67 -7.48 -3.00 -15.43
CA THR A 67 -6.39 -2.04 -15.35
C THR A 67 -5.84 -1.70 -16.73
N MET A 68 -4.91 -0.75 -16.78
CA MET A 68 -4.16 -0.42 -18.02
C MET A 68 -3.47 -1.64 -18.65
N ALA A 69 -3.10 -2.64 -17.84
CA ALA A 69 -2.47 -3.88 -18.29
C ALA A 69 -3.47 -4.96 -18.74
N ASP A 70 -4.76 -4.63 -18.88
CA ASP A 70 -5.85 -5.57 -19.17
C ASP A 70 -5.96 -6.73 -18.17
N LEU A 71 -5.65 -6.45 -16.90
CA LEU A 71 -5.71 -7.38 -15.76
C LEU A 71 -6.65 -6.82 -14.69
N THR A 72 -7.39 -7.68 -13.98
CA THR A 72 -8.17 -7.25 -12.80
C THR A 72 -7.42 -7.49 -11.48
N PRO A 73 -7.72 -6.77 -10.38
CA PRO A 73 -7.11 -7.03 -9.07
C PRO A 73 -7.24 -8.48 -8.60
N ASP A 74 -8.36 -9.17 -8.89
CA ASP A 74 -8.56 -10.58 -8.53
C ASP A 74 -7.68 -11.53 -9.36
N GLN A 75 -7.53 -11.27 -10.66
CA GLN A 75 -6.61 -12.04 -11.51
C GLN A 75 -5.16 -11.84 -11.04
N PHE A 76 -4.77 -10.61 -10.74
CA PHE A 76 -3.46 -10.32 -10.18
C PHE A 76 -3.24 -11.03 -8.83
N LYS A 77 -4.23 -11.03 -7.94
CA LYS A 77 -4.18 -11.77 -6.67
C LYS A 77 -3.98 -13.27 -6.88
N PHE A 78 -4.67 -13.84 -7.87
CA PHE A 78 -4.50 -15.25 -8.25
C PHE A 78 -3.06 -15.51 -8.72
N ASP A 79 -2.51 -14.68 -9.59
CA ASP A 79 -1.13 -14.81 -10.09
C ASP A 79 -0.10 -14.72 -8.95
N LEU A 80 -0.28 -13.79 -8.00
CA LEU A 80 0.59 -13.70 -6.82
C LEU A 80 0.56 -14.98 -5.96
N SER A 81 -0.62 -15.60 -5.83
CA SER A 81 -0.75 -16.86 -5.07
C SER A 81 0.03 -18.00 -5.73
N MET A 82 0.07 -18.04 -7.08
CA MET A 82 0.85 -19.01 -7.85
C MET A 82 2.35 -18.81 -7.67
N LEU A 83 2.80 -17.56 -7.56
CA LEU A 83 4.18 -17.19 -7.25
C LEU A 83 4.57 -17.41 -5.78
N LYS A 84 3.62 -17.82 -4.92
CA LYS A 84 3.80 -18.00 -3.47
C LYS A 84 4.38 -16.77 -2.78
N THR A 85 4.04 -15.57 -3.27
CA THR A 85 4.44 -14.32 -2.63
C THR A 85 3.28 -13.76 -1.81
N SER A 86 3.59 -13.42 -0.55
CA SER A 86 2.69 -12.68 0.34
C SER A 86 3.09 -11.21 0.48
N ASP A 87 4.06 -10.74 -0.30
CA ASP A 87 4.55 -9.38 -0.19
C ASP A 87 3.41 -8.38 -0.45
N TYR A 88 3.32 -7.45 0.48
CA TYR A 88 2.28 -6.47 0.57
C TYR A 88 2.36 -5.40 -0.53
N PHE A 89 3.57 -5.07 -0.97
CA PHE A 89 3.85 -3.93 -1.84
C PHE A 89 4.02 -4.30 -3.33
N VAL A 90 3.89 -5.57 -3.69
CA VAL A 90 4.05 -6.03 -5.08
C VAL A 90 3.06 -5.35 -6.02
N GLY A 91 1.80 -5.15 -5.59
CA GLY A 91 0.83 -4.40 -6.39
C GLY A 91 1.23 -2.95 -6.63
N TYR A 92 1.82 -2.29 -5.62
CA TYR A 92 2.33 -0.93 -5.73
C TYR A 92 3.54 -0.84 -6.69
N ALA A 93 4.43 -1.83 -6.63
CA ALA A 93 5.56 -1.92 -7.57
C ALA A 93 5.07 -2.15 -9.01
N PHE A 94 4.05 -2.99 -9.20
CA PHE A 94 3.43 -3.22 -10.50
C PHE A 94 2.81 -1.94 -11.06
N ASP A 95 2.02 -1.22 -10.26
CA ASP A 95 1.41 0.05 -10.68
C ASP A 95 2.44 1.16 -10.95
N ALA A 96 3.58 1.16 -10.26
CA ALA A 96 4.70 2.05 -10.56
C ALA A 96 5.28 1.77 -11.96
N ILE A 97 5.41 0.50 -12.35
CA ILE A 97 5.85 0.12 -13.71
C ILE A 97 4.82 0.55 -14.75
N LEU A 98 3.52 0.37 -14.48
CA LEU A 98 2.47 0.85 -15.39
C LEU A 98 2.51 2.37 -15.57
N THR A 99 2.69 3.10 -14.47
CA THR A 99 2.85 4.56 -14.49
C THR A 99 4.02 5.00 -15.35
N LEU A 100 5.20 4.37 -15.16
CA LEU A 100 6.39 4.67 -15.96
C LEU A 100 6.19 4.31 -17.43
N THR A 101 5.56 3.17 -17.72
CA THR A 101 5.28 2.73 -19.09
C THR A 101 4.36 3.72 -19.80
N SER A 102 3.27 4.13 -19.15
CA SER A 102 2.35 5.16 -19.64
C SER A 102 3.05 6.50 -19.88
N ALA A 103 3.97 6.88 -19.00
CA ALA A 103 4.72 8.11 -19.14
C ALA A 103 5.69 8.06 -20.33
N PHE A 104 6.41 6.95 -20.52
CA PHE A 104 7.33 6.80 -21.64
C PHE A 104 6.64 6.78 -23.00
N GLU A 105 5.43 6.22 -23.11
CA GLU A 105 4.64 6.28 -24.35
C GLU A 105 4.29 7.72 -24.76
N GLN A 106 4.08 8.60 -23.77
CA GLN A 106 3.75 10.01 -24.00
C GLN A 106 5.00 10.86 -24.29
N LEU A 107 6.19 10.40 -23.88
CA LEU A 107 7.46 11.09 -24.12
C LEU A 107 8.03 10.92 -25.53
N LYS A 108 7.37 10.14 -26.40
CA LYS A 108 7.80 9.88 -27.79
C LYS A 108 7.99 11.15 -28.64
N ASP A 109 7.34 12.26 -28.24
CA ASP A 109 7.39 13.54 -28.94
C ASP A 109 8.60 14.40 -28.50
N CYS A 110 9.32 14.01 -27.43
CA CYS A 110 10.60 14.64 -27.11
C CYS A 110 11.67 14.20 -28.12
N PRO A 111 12.53 15.13 -28.59
CA PRO A 111 13.61 14.80 -29.52
C PRO A 111 14.51 13.68 -29.00
N ASN A 112 14.85 12.74 -29.88
CA ASN A 112 15.85 11.70 -29.63
C ASN A 112 17.27 12.28 -29.71
N GLU A 113 17.61 13.21 -28.82
CA GLU A 113 18.97 13.73 -28.72
C GLU A 113 19.84 12.82 -27.84
N PHE A 114 19.88 11.52 -28.13
CA PHE A 114 20.84 10.58 -27.53
C PHE A 114 22.29 10.83 -28.02
N SER A 115 22.67 12.10 -28.16
CA SER A 115 24.06 12.54 -28.27
C SER A 115 24.75 12.34 -26.93
N ASN A 116 26.06 12.08 -26.95
CA ASN A 116 26.95 11.71 -25.83
C ASN A 116 26.90 12.53 -24.52
N ASP A 117 26.02 13.53 -24.39
CA ASP A 117 25.78 14.27 -23.16
C ASP A 117 24.64 13.61 -22.36
N SER A 118 24.85 13.46 -21.04
CA SER A 118 23.95 12.74 -20.15
C SER A 118 22.48 13.12 -20.39
N ILE A 119 21.62 12.12 -20.57
CA ILE A 119 20.13 12.13 -20.56
C ILE A 119 19.49 13.19 -19.63
N TRP A 120 20.17 13.58 -18.55
CA TRP A 120 19.75 14.60 -17.59
C TRP A 120 19.83 16.06 -18.09
N ARG A 121 20.58 16.36 -19.16
CA ARG A 121 20.74 17.73 -19.72
C ARG A 121 19.61 18.16 -20.63
N GLN A 122 18.73 17.25 -21.04
CA GLN A 122 17.61 17.58 -21.92
C GLN A 122 16.44 18.15 -21.09
N SER A 123 16.07 19.40 -21.37
CA SER A 123 14.98 20.10 -20.70
C SER A 123 13.62 19.46 -20.98
N CYS A 124 13.40 18.92 -22.19
CA CYS A 124 12.15 18.29 -22.60
C CYS A 124 11.82 17.06 -21.74
N TRP A 125 12.67 16.03 -21.79
CA TRP A 125 12.43 14.76 -21.10
C TRP A 125 12.15 14.93 -19.60
N ARG A 126 12.95 15.75 -18.92
CA ARG A 126 12.79 15.96 -17.48
C ARG A 126 11.49 16.68 -17.14
N ASN A 127 11.23 17.82 -17.79
CA ASN A 127 10.07 18.64 -17.47
C ASN A 127 8.77 17.93 -17.89
N GLU A 128 8.79 17.26 -19.04
CA GLU A 128 7.64 16.55 -19.55
C GLU A 128 7.36 15.27 -18.75
N LEU A 129 8.39 14.51 -18.34
CA LEU A 129 8.20 13.35 -17.47
C LEU A 129 7.55 13.77 -16.14
N ILE A 130 8.02 14.85 -15.52
CA ILE A 130 7.42 15.37 -14.28
C ILE A 130 5.98 15.81 -14.53
N ASN A 131 5.70 16.48 -15.65
CA ASN A 131 4.36 16.93 -16.01
C ASN A 131 3.40 15.74 -16.23
N ILE A 132 3.82 14.72 -16.98
CA ILE A 132 3.03 13.52 -17.25
C ILE A 132 2.76 12.74 -15.97
N ILE A 133 3.78 12.50 -15.13
CA ILE A 133 3.59 11.81 -13.85
C ILE A 133 2.63 12.58 -12.95
N LYS A 134 2.77 13.91 -12.88
CA LYS A 134 1.89 14.78 -12.08
C LYS A 134 0.42 14.67 -12.53
N ASN A 135 0.18 14.52 -13.82
CA ASN A 135 -1.17 14.42 -14.40
C ASN A 135 -1.59 12.96 -14.67
N THR A 136 -0.86 11.98 -14.17
CA THR A 136 -1.20 10.57 -14.33
C THR A 136 -2.52 10.26 -13.62
N ASP A 137 -3.39 9.56 -14.34
CA ASP A 137 -4.68 9.10 -13.86
C ASP A 137 -5.03 7.79 -14.58
N ILE A 138 -4.60 6.67 -14.00
CA ILE A 138 -4.76 5.33 -14.60
C ILE A 138 -5.36 4.35 -13.61
N GLU A 139 -6.05 3.33 -14.10
CA GLU A 139 -6.51 2.21 -13.28
C GLU A 139 -5.40 1.17 -13.12
N GLY A 140 -4.95 0.97 -11.87
CA GLY A 140 -3.95 -0.01 -11.46
C GLY A 140 -4.53 -1.14 -10.62
N VAL A 141 -3.72 -2.16 -10.32
CA VAL A 141 -4.17 -3.33 -9.52
C VAL A 141 -4.39 -2.97 -8.05
N THR A 142 -3.80 -1.85 -7.59
CA THR A 142 -4.03 -1.26 -6.27
C THR A 142 -5.05 -0.11 -6.30
N GLY A 143 -5.88 -0.05 -7.34
CA GLY A 143 -6.87 1.00 -7.57
C GLY A 143 -6.33 2.15 -8.42
N ARG A 144 -7.10 3.23 -8.50
CA ARG A 144 -6.76 4.43 -9.29
C ARG A 144 -5.42 5.02 -8.86
N VAL A 145 -4.51 5.20 -9.81
CA VAL A 145 -3.17 5.76 -9.62
C VAL A 145 -3.18 7.22 -10.06
N HIS A 146 -3.13 8.12 -9.09
CA HIS A 146 -3.02 9.55 -9.31
C HIS A 146 -2.28 10.20 -8.13
N PHE A 147 -1.74 11.39 -8.37
CA PHE A 147 -0.84 12.06 -7.44
C PHE A 147 -1.36 13.44 -7.05
N ASN A 148 -1.14 13.82 -5.79
CA ASN A 148 -1.38 15.15 -5.27
C ASN A 148 -0.11 15.61 -4.56
N ASN A 149 0.52 16.67 -5.05
CA ASN A 149 1.79 17.19 -4.51
C ASN A 149 2.91 16.13 -4.38
N GLY A 150 2.92 15.14 -5.27
CA GLY A 150 3.90 14.05 -5.26
C GLY A 150 3.48 12.82 -4.45
N ASP A 151 2.49 12.96 -3.57
CA ASP A 151 1.93 11.83 -2.84
C ASP A 151 0.88 11.11 -3.68
N ARG A 152 0.94 9.78 -3.70
CA ARG A 152 -0.12 8.98 -4.30
C ARG A 152 -1.36 9.03 -3.41
N ILE A 153 -2.50 9.37 -4.00
CA ILE A 153 -3.80 9.21 -3.33
C ILE A 153 -4.27 7.78 -3.53
N GLY A 154 -4.54 7.08 -2.43
CA GLY A 154 -4.92 5.67 -2.44
C GLY A 154 -5.99 5.34 -1.42
N GLU A 155 -6.43 4.09 -1.46
CA GLU A 155 -7.45 3.55 -0.58
C GLU A 155 -6.84 3.07 0.75
N ILE A 156 -7.61 3.19 1.84
CA ILE A 156 -7.22 2.74 3.18
C ILE A 156 -8.11 1.55 3.57
N ALA A 157 -7.48 0.47 4.02
CA ALA A 157 -8.15 -0.64 4.66
C ALA A 157 -8.28 -0.40 6.17
N ILE A 158 -9.49 -0.62 6.69
CA ILE A 158 -9.79 -0.61 8.13
C ILE A 158 -10.23 -2.02 8.51
N GLU A 159 -9.49 -2.63 9.43
CA GLU A 159 -9.72 -4.01 9.89
C GLU A 159 -9.92 -4.01 11.40
N GLN A 160 -10.66 -5.00 11.92
CA GLN A 160 -10.90 -5.14 13.35
C GLN A 160 -10.26 -6.43 13.86
N ILE A 161 -9.52 -6.34 14.96
CA ILE A 161 -9.06 -7.50 15.72
C ILE A 161 -10.22 -7.98 16.59
N LEU A 162 -10.59 -9.26 16.46
CA LEU A 162 -11.65 -9.93 17.22
C LEU A 162 -11.08 -11.02 18.13
#